data_AF-B1J3X2-F1
#
_entry.id   AF-B1J3X2-F1
#
_cell.length_a   1.000
_cell.length_b   1.000
_cell.length_c   1.000
_cell.angle_alpha   90.00
_cell.angle_beta   90.00
_cell.angle_gamma   90.00
#
_symmetry.space_group_name_H-M   'P 1'
#
loop_
_entity.id
_entity.type
_entity.pdbx_description
1 polymer ?
#
loop_
_entity_poly.entity_id
_entity_poly.type
_entity_poly.pdbx_seq_one_letter_code
_entity_poly.pdbx_strand_id
1 'polypeptide(L)'
;MKNPFGKHATKSIRGIAPFDSEARNDCPYFKPRQHKKTERKTRFDGVPRKILKLLIEQFDRVVYILEKETQLVLSENALRGMLQRYKGERGYLYTGATLRNVPWIFAYMSDATRLFGQKVSGNAELVKAIAAEVPGAEISSTGRLESKKVPGSKAAYFDLKMSFIRHRIVKDSEASGLVESMEFVVSQPRGGELEHIHKEVIKFDSAWFESLIRMPVDHPYRRMDRVKMAREELGDLLELTQA
;
A
#
# COMPACT_ATOMS: atom_id res chain seq x y z
N MET A 1 -24.98 -1.14 10.18
CA MET A 1 -23.70 -0.56 10.67
C MET A 1 -23.52 -0.92 12.13
N LYS A 2 -22.36 -1.45 12.55
CA LYS A 2 -22.03 -1.67 13.96
C LYS A 2 -21.23 -0.46 14.44
N ASN A 3 -21.83 0.41 15.27
CA ASN A 3 -21.08 1.46 15.95
C ASN A 3 -20.11 0.81 16.95
N PRO A 4 -18.83 1.23 17.01
CA PRO A 4 -17.90 0.70 18.00
C PRO A 4 -18.26 1.27 19.38
N PHE A 5 -18.85 0.44 20.24
CA PHE A 5 -19.28 0.82 21.60
C PHE A 5 -18.22 0.53 22.70
N GLY A 6 -16.99 0.16 22.31
CA GLY A 6 -15.93 -0.18 23.26
C GLY A 6 -15.18 1.05 23.79
N LYS A 7 -15.15 1.24 25.11
CA LYS A 7 -14.26 2.22 25.75
C LYS A 7 -12.82 1.67 25.76
N HIS A 8 -11.84 2.54 25.49
CA HIS A 8 -10.43 2.16 25.59
C HIS A 8 -10.07 1.88 27.05
N ALA A 9 -9.39 0.75 27.29
CA ALA A 9 -8.83 0.45 28.60
C ALA A 9 -7.73 1.46 28.95
N THR A 10 -7.68 1.88 30.21
CA THR A 10 -6.64 2.78 30.75
C THR A 10 -5.57 2.05 31.57
N LYS A 11 -5.72 0.73 31.74
CA LYS A 11 -4.85 -0.14 32.53
C LYS A 11 -4.89 -1.56 32.00
N SER A 12 -3.91 -2.38 32.40
CA SER A 12 -3.87 -3.80 32.06
C SER A 12 -5.09 -4.50 32.65
N ILE A 13 -5.72 -5.38 31.87
CA ILE A 13 -6.85 -6.18 32.33
C ILE A 13 -6.34 -7.59 32.57
N ARG A 14 -6.32 -8.00 33.84
CA ARG A 14 -5.83 -9.31 34.28
C ARG A 14 -6.54 -10.43 33.51
N GLY A 15 -5.77 -11.34 32.93
CA GLY A 15 -6.28 -12.49 32.17
C GLY A 15 -6.77 -12.16 30.76
N ILE A 16 -6.72 -10.89 30.31
CA ILE A 16 -7.14 -10.49 28.96
C ILE A 16 -5.96 -9.94 28.16
N ALA A 17 -5.40 -8.80 28.58
CA ALA A 17 -4.31 -8.15 27.85
C ALA A 17 -3.55 -7.13 28.72
N PRO A 18 -2.23 -6.98 28.52
CA PRO A 18 -1.47 -5.86 29.08
C PRO A 18 -1.92 -4.54 28.43
N PHE A 19 -1.74 -3.44 29.16
CA PHE A 19 -1.96 -2.11 28.62
C PHE A 19 -0.85 -1.72 27.64
N ASP A 20 -1.25 -1.26 26.46
CA ASP A 20 -0.36 -0.73 25.43
C ASP A 20 -0.71 0.76 25.20
N SER A 21 0.11 1.63 25.79
CA SER A 21 -0.08 3.08 25.72
C SER A 21 0.17 3.64 24.32
N GLU A 22 1.13 3.07 23.58
CA GLU A 22 1.48 3.48 22.22
C GLU A 22 0.33 3.14 21.27
N ALA A 23 -0.15 1.90 21.30
CA ALA A 23 -1.30 1.47 20.48
C ALA A 23 -2.57 2.30 20.78
N ARG A 24 -2.80 2.66 22.05
CA ARG A 24 -3.92 3.54 22.41
C ARG A 24 -3.74 4.95 21.85
N ASN A 25 -2.56 5.55 21.99
CA ASN A 25 -2.30 6.93 21.58
C ASN A 25 -2.26 7.10 20.06
N ASP A 26 -1.93 6.04 19.32
CA ASP A 26 -2.00 5.98 17.86
C ASP A 26 -3.38 5.58 17.34
N CYS A 27 -4.33 5.20 18.21
CA CYS A 27 -5.67 4.83 17.78
C CYS A 27 -6.48 6.07 17.37
N PRO A 28 -6.99 6.14 16.12
CA PRO A 28 -7.73 7.30 15.64
C PRO A 28 -9.09 7.47 16.31
N TYR A 29 -9.66 6.42 16.92
CA TYR A 29 -10.88 6.51 17.73
C TYR A 29 -10.61 7.10 19.13
N PHE A 30 -9.39 6.98 19.65
CA PHE A 30 -9.01 7.55 20.94
C PHE A 30 -8.49 8.98 20.80
N LYS A 31 -7.52 9.18 19.90
CA LYS A 31 -6.91 10.48 19.63
C LYS A 31 -6.87 10.72 18.12
N PRO A 32 -7.95 11.28 17.53
CA PRO A 32 -7.99 11.59 16.10
C PRO A 32 -6.84 12.53 15.74
N ARG A 33 -5.93 12.07 14.88
CA ARG A 33 -4.79 12.84 14.38
C ARG A 33 -4.39 12.36 12.99
N GLN A 34 -3.68 13.20 12.26
CA GLN A 34 -3.00 12.77 11.04
C GLN A 34 -1.60 12.25 11.40
N HIS A 35 -1.24 11.11 10.83
CA HIS A 35 0.07 10.48 11.04
C HIS A 35 1.04 10.93 9.96
N LYS A 36 2.16 11.56 10.33
CA LYS A 36 3.19 11.93 9.35
C LYS A 36 3.89 10.69 8.82
N LYS A 37 4.19 10.65 7.51
CA LYS A 37 4.85 9.51 6.85
C LYS A 37 6.10 8.99 7.58
N THR A 38 6.84 9.89 8.23
CA THR A 38 8.10 9.59 8.94
C THR A 38 7.91 9.08 10.36
N GLU A 39 6.70 9.13 10.92
CA GLU A 39 6.46 8.64 12.27
C GLU A 39 6.56 7.12 12.34
N ARG A 40 7.24 6.63 13.39
CA ARG A 40 7.42 5.21 13.66
C ARG A 40 7.02 4.90 15.09
N LYS A 41 6.40 3.74 15.27
CA LYS A 41 6.22 3.04 16.55
C LYS A 41 7.61 2.71 17.10
N THR A 42 7.75 2.87 18.40
CA THR A 42 9.03 2.73 19.11
C THR A 42 9.44 1.27 19.24
N ARG A 43 8.48 0.35 19.37
CA ARG A 43 8.72 -1.07 19.59
C ARG A 43 8.35 -1.91 18.38
N PHE A 44 9.11 -2.99 18.17
CA PHE A 44 8.80 -4.02 17.16
C PHE A 44 8.29 -5.31 17.82
N ASP A 45 7.23 -5.16 18.61
CA ASP A 45 6.47 -6.26 19.19
C ASP A 45 4.97 -6.05 18.96
N GLY A 46 4.11 -6.95 19.46
CA GLY A 46 2.66 -6.77 19.37
C GLY A 46 2.14 -6.53 17.96
N VAL A 47 1.54 -5.36 17.72
CA VAL A 47 0.86 -5.00 16.46
C VAL A 47 1.82 -4.89 15.27
N PRO A 48 2.94 -4.13 15.31
CA PRO A 48 3.94 -4.11 14.25
C PRO A 48 4.37 -5.49 13.72
N ARG A 49 4.67 -6.43 14.63
CA ARG A 49 5.09 -7.79 14.26
C ARG A 49 3.96 -8.57 13.59
N LYS A 50 2.72 -8.39 14.07
CA LYS A 50 1.52 -8.97 13.44
C LYS A 50 1.25 -8.37 12.05
N ILE A 51 1.45 -7.07 11.86
CA ILE A 51 1.33 -6.40 10.55
C ILE A 51 2.33 -7.01 9.56
N LEU A 52 3.59 -7.13 9.97
CA LEU A 52 4.63 -7.70 9.12
C LEU A 52 4.31 -9.15 8.74
N LYS A 53 3.95 -9.98 9.73
CA LYS A 53 3.54 -11.37 9.49
C LYS A 53 2.34 -11.46 8.54
N LEU A 54 1.32 -10.63 8.76
CA LEU A 54 0.12 -10.59 7.92
C LEU A 54 0.44 -10.18 6.48
N LEU A 55 1.29 -9.17 6.29
CA LEU A 55 1.77 -8.75 4.97
C LEU A 55 2.46 -9.90 4.24
N ILE A 56 3.37 -10.62 4.90
CA ILE A 56 4.10 -11.75 4.30
C ILE A 56 3.13 -12.86 3.90
N GLU A 57 2.29 -13.32 4.84
CA GLU A 57 1.41 -14.48 4.64
C GLU A 57 0.27 -14.24 3.65
N GLN A 58 -0.09 -12.98 3.44
CA GLN A 58 -1.21 -12.55 2.60
C GLN A 58 -0.75 -11.67 1.44
N PHE A 59 0.54 -11.68 1.08
CA PHE A 59 1.09 -10.76 0.09
C PHE A 59 0.40 -10.86 -1.27
N ASP A 60 -0.01 -12.07 -1.66
CA ASP A 60 -0.77 -12.26 -2.88
C ASP A 60 -2.11 -11.50 -2.90
N ARG A 61 -2.81 -11.50 -1.77
CA ARG A 61 -4.09 -10.79 -1.58
C ARG A 61 -3.88 -9.28 -1.46
N VAL A 62 -2.79 -8.85 -0.82
CA VAL A 62 -2.36 -7.45 -0.80
C VAL A 62 -2.14 -6.95 -2.22
N VAL A 63 -1.37 -7.68 -3.03
CA VAL A 63 -1.15 -7.31 -4.44
C VAL A 63 -2.46 -7.32 -5.22
N TYR A 64 -3.33 -8.32 -5.01
CA TYR A 64 -4.64 -8.37 -5.67
C TYR A 64 -5.49 -7.11 -5.42
N ILE A 65 -5.56 -6.63 -4.18
CA ILE A 65 -6.27 -5.39 -3.85
C ILE A 65 -5.67 -4.21 -4.62
N LEU A 66 -4.35 -4.04 -4.56
CA LEU A 66 -3.67 -2.93 -5.25
C LEU A 66 -3.85 -2.98 -6.77
N GLU A 67 -3.79 -4.16 -7.38
CA GLU A 67 -4.03 -4.36 -8.81
C GLU A 67 -5.48 -4.01 -9.19
N LYS A 68 -6.45 -4.27 -8.31
CA LYS A 68 -7.86 -3.94 -8.55
C LYS A 68 -8.17 -2.46 -8.38
N GLU A 69 -7.57 -1.81 -7.38
CA GLU A 69 -7.78 -0.38 -7.14
C GLU A 69 -7.07 0.48 -8.19
N THR A 70 -5.84 0.14 -8.55
CA THR A 70 -5.06 0.93 -9.53
C THR A 70 -5.29 0.51 -10.98
N GLN A 71 -5.80 -0.72 -11.18
CA GLN A 71 -5.85 -1.40 -12.47
C GLN A 71 -4.49 -1.46 -13.17
N LEU A 72 -3.41 -1.54 -12.37
CA LEU A 72 -2.05 -1.79 -12.80
C LEU A 72 -1.62 -3.19 -12.34
N VAL A 73 -1.10 -4.00 -13.25
CA VAL A 73 -0.50 -5.30 -12.96
C VAL A 73 1.02 -5.13 -12.92
N LEU A 74 1.59 -5.43 -11.74
CA LEU A 74 3.00 -5.23 -11.46
C LEU A 74 3.79 -6.53 -11.70
N SER A 75 4.93 -6.37 -12.36
CA SER A 75 5.94 -7.42 -12.50
C SER A 75 6.51 -7.83 -11.15
N GLU A 76 7.04 -9.05 -11.08
CA GLU A 76 7.75 -9.56 -9.92
C GLU A 76 8.88 -8.62 -9.46
N ASN A 77 9.69 -8.10 -10.39
CA ASN A 77 10.75 -7.15 -10.07
C ASN A 77 10.21 -5.86 -9.42
N ALA A 78 9.07 -5.34 -9.89
CA ALA A 78 8.45 -4.16 -9.31
C ALA A 78 7.96 -4.45 -7.88
N LEU A 79 7.30 -5.59 -7.66
CA LEU A 79 6.81 -6.03 -6.35
C LEU A 79 7.95 -6.25 -5.35
N ARG A 80 9.03 -6.91 -5.79
CA ARG A 80 10.26 -7.11 -4.98
C ARG A 80 10.86 -5.78 -4.56
N GLY A 81 10.95 -4.83 -5.50
CA GLY A 81 11.41 -3.47 -5.21
C GLY A 81 10.51 -2.74 -4.20
N MET A 82 9.19 -2.92 -4.26
CA MET A 82 8.26 -2.36 -3.27
C MET A 82 8.49 -2.96 -1.88
N LEU A 83 8.64 -4.29 -1.77
CA LEU A 83 8.98 -4.97 -0.51
C LEU A 83 10.29 -4.45 0.10
N GLN A 84 11.32 -4.28 -0.71
CA GLN A 84 12.62 -3.75 -0.26
C GLN A 84 12.53 -2.32 0.26
N ARG A 85 11.78 -1.45 -0.42
CA ARG A 85 11.54 -0.07 0.05
C ARG A 85 10.72 -0.06 1.32
N TYR A 86 9.65 -0.86 1.40
CA TYR A 86 8.86 -1.04 2.61
C TYR A 86 9.71 -1.49 3.81
N LYS A 87 10.65 -2.42 3.59
CA LYS A 87 11.63 -2.87 4.58
C LYS A 87 12.56 -1.73 5.01
N GLY A 88 13.20 -1.05 4.06
CA GLY A 88 14.11 0.07 4.32
C GLY A 88 13.43 1.22 5.07
N GLU A 89 12.20 1.54 4.70
CA GLU A 89 11.36 2.54 5.36
C GLU A 89 10.82 2.08 6.73
N ARG A 90 11.02 0.82 7.12
CA ARG A 90 10.42 0.22 8.31
C ARG A 90 8.91 0.42 8.34
N GLY A 91 8.23 0.21 7.20
CA GLY A 91 6.82 0.50 7.01
C GLY A 91 5.89 -0.22 8.01
N TYR A 92 6.31 -1.37 8.52
CA TYR A 92 5.61 -2.13 9.55
C TYR A 92 5.57 -1.44 10.92
N LEU A 93 6.39 -0.40 11.12
CA LEU A 93 6.39 0.47 12.29
C LEU A 93 5.67 1.79 12.04
N TYR A 94 5.12 2.07 10.86
CA TYR A 94 4.40 3.33 10.64
C TYR A 94 3.25 3.50 11.66
N THR A 95 3.13 4.67 12.29
CA THR A 95 2.15 4.90 13.38
C THR A 95 0.71 4.73 12.90
N GLY A 96 0.40 5.09 11.65
CA GLY A 96 -0.90 4.87 11.02
C GLY A 96 -1.16 3.42 10.54
N ALA A 97 -0.18 2.51 10.67
CA ALA A 97 -0.35 1.11 10.27
C ALA A 97 -1.17 0.32 11.30
N THR A 98 -2.18 -0.40 10.81
CA THR A 98 -3.04 -1.32 11.57
C THR A 98 -3.18 -2.66 10.83
N LEU A 99 -3.75 -3.67 11.48
CA LEU A 99 -4.01 -4.96 10.82
C LEU A 99 -5.08 -4.86 9.72
N ARG A 100 -5.89 -3.80 9.73
CA ARG A 100 -7.04 -3.64 8.84
C ARG A 100 -6.70 -2.88 7.56
N ASN A 101 -5.54 -2.21 7.51
CA ASN A 101 -5.12 -1.35 6.40
C ASN A 101 -3.81 -1.78 5.74
N VAL A 102 -3.35 -3.01 6.00
CA VAL A 102 -2.05 -3.52 5.53
C VAL A 102 -1.82 -3.32 4.02
N PRO A 103 -2.78 -3.59 3.10
CA PRO A 103 -2.52 -3.43 1.67
C PRO A 103 -2.12 -2.00 1.29
N TRP A 104 -2.89 -1.03 1.79
CA TRP A 104 -2.69 0.37 1.44
C TRP A 104 -1.48 0.96 2.15
N ILE A 105 -1.23 0.58 3.40
CA ILE A 105 -0.03 1.04 4.11
C ILE A 105 1.24 0.43 3.51
N PHE A 106 1.18 -0.82 3.04
CA PHE A 106 2.27 -1.38 2.23
C PHE A 106 2.55 -0.50 1.02
N ALA A 107 1.53 -0.15 0.24
CA ALA A 107 1.67 0.70 -0.93
C ALA A 107 2.22 2.11 -0.59
N TYR A 108 1.66 2.76 0.44
CA TYR A 108 2.07 4.07 0.94
C TYR A 108 3.54 4.13 1.40
N MET A 109 4.00 3.07 2.06
CA MET A 109 5.36 2.96 2.60
C MET A 109 6.35 2.32 1.62
N SER A 110 5.92 1.95 0.41
CA SER A 110 6.78 1.37 -0.64
C SER A 110 7.37 2.42 -1.59
N ASP A 111 7.15 3.72 -1.36
CA ASP A 111 7.63 4.83 -2.20
C ASP A 111 7.34 4.68 -3.70
N ALA A 112 7.98 5.52 -4.51
CA ALA A 112 7.75 5.61 -5.94
C ALA A 112 8.18 4.33 -6.67
N THR A 113 7.28 3.79 -7.50
CA THR A 113 7.51 2.57 -8.30
C THR A 113 7.44 2.91 -9.79
N ARG A 114 8.48 2.53 -10.55
CA ARG A 114 8.55 2.79 -11.99
C ARG A 114 7.45 2.03 -12.74
N LEU A 115 6.79 2.71 -13.68
CA LEU A 115 5.72 2.13 -14.49
C LEU A 115 6.19 1.61 -15.85
N PHE A 116 7.43 1.90 -16.27
CA PHE A 116 7.96 1.36 -17.52
C PHE A 116 7.87 -0.18 -17.52
N GLY A 117 7.28 -0.72 -18.58
CA GLY A 117 7.01 -2.14 -18.73
C GLY A 117 5.94 -2.70 -17.79
N GLN A 118 5.24 -1.92 -16.98
CA GLN A 118 4.10 -2.44 -16.20
C GLN A 118 2.85 -2.47 -17.06
N LYS A 119 1.89 -3.35 -16.74
CA LYS A 119 0.67 -3.51 -17.53
C LYS A 119 -0.46 -2.66 -16.95
N VAL A 120 -1.10 -1.85 -17.79
CA VAL A 120 -2.34 -1.13 -17.48
C VAL A 120 -3.50 -2.02 -17.93
N SER A 121 -4.22 -2.61 -16.98
CA SER A 121 -5.24 -3.65 -17.24
C SER A 121 -6.67 -3.11 -17.34
N GLY A 122 -6.88 -1.80 -17.24
CA GLY A 122 -8.22 -1.21 -17.33
C GLY A 122 -8.38 0.26 -16.95
N ASN A 123 -7.31 0.96 -16.60
CA ASN A 123 -7.38 2.36 -16.16
C ASN A 123 -7.46 3.33 -17.34
N ALA A 124 -8.66 3.57 -17.88
CA ALA A 124 -8.87 4.43 -19.05
C ALA A 124 -8.39 5.88 -18.82
N GLU A 125 -8.60 6.41 -17.62
CA GLU A 125 -8.18 7.77 -17.27
C GLU A 125 -6.66 7.90 -17.21
N LEU A 126 -5.96 6.89 -16.67
CA LEU A 126 -4.49 6.86 -16.70
C LEU A 126 -3.97 6.71 -18.13
N VAL A 127 -4.58 5.87 -18.97
CA VAL A 127 -4.19 5.73 -20.39
C VAL A 127 -4.34 7.06 -21.12
N LYS A 128 -5.46 7.75 -20.91
CA LYS A 128 -5.72 9.08 -21.49
C LYS A 128 -4.71 10.12 -21.01
N ALA A 129 -4.41 10.14 -19.71
CA ALA A 129 -3.41 11.05 -19.13
C ALA A 129 -2.00 10.80 -19.69
N ILE A 130 -1.58 9.54 -19.82
CA ILE A 130 -0.28 9.19 -20.42
C ILE A 130 -0.22 9.66 -21.88
N ALA A 131 -1.27 9.42 -22.67
CA ALA A 131 -1.30 9.82 -24.07
C ALA A 131 -1.27 11.35 -24.26
N ALA A 132 -1.86 12.11 -23.33
CA ALA A 132 -1.91 13.57 -23.38
C ALA A 132 -0.60 14.22 -22.89
N GLU A 133 -0.05 13.74 -21.77
CA GLU A 133 1.01 14.44 -21.03
C GLU A 133 2.42 13.83 -21.23
N VAL A 134 2.52 12.67 -21.88
CA VAL A 134 3.78 11.91 -22.01
C VAL A 134 4.02 11.48 -23.46
N PRO A 135 4.45 12.40 -24.35
CA PRO A 135 4.53 12.14 -25.80
C PRO A 135 5.43 10.96 -26.21
N GLY A 136 6.41 10.62 -25.36
CA GLY A 136 7.34 9.51 -25.58
C GLY A 136 6.86 8.14 -25.12
N ALA A 137 5.68 8.06 -24.50
CA ALA A 137 5.12 6.84 -23.97
C ALA A 137 3.92 6.35 -24.80
N GLU A 138 3.73 5.04 -24.85
CA GLU A 138 2.53 4.40 -25.40
C GLU A 138 2.13 3.18 -24.59
N ILE A 139 0.85 2.79 -24.71
CA ILE A 139 0.36 1.52 -24.18
C ILE A 139 0.33 0.53 -25.35
N SER A 140 1.13 -0.53 -25.27
CA SER A 140 1.20 -1.55 -26.32
C SER A 140 -0.11 -2.35 -26.43
N SER A 141 -0.25 -3.12 -27.51
CA SER A 141 -1.43 -3.99 -27.73
C SER A 141 -1.65 -5.02 -26.62
N THR A 142 -0.61 -5.35 -25.85
CA THR A 142 -0.69 -6.23 -24.68
C THR A 142 -1.05 -5.50 -23.37
N GLY A 143 -1.24 -4.19 -23.45
CA GLY A 143 -1.56 -3.29 -22.34
C GLY A 143 -0.33 -2.80 -21.56
N ARG A 144 0.89 -2.96 -22.07
CA ARG A 144 2.12 -2.57 -21.34
C ARG A 144 2.56 -1.16 -21.68
N LEU A 145 3.01 -0.43 -20.67
CA LEU A 145 3.59 0.90 -20.85
C LEU A 145 5.00 0.80 -21.43
N GLU A 146 5.20 1.33 -22.62
CA GLU A 146 6.43 1.21 -23.41
C GLU A 146 6.82 2.56 -24.03
N SER A 147 8.06 2.66 -24.52
CA SER A 147 8.50 3.81 -25.30
C SER A 147 7.90 3.77 -26.69
N LYS A 148 7.33 4.90 -27.12
CA LYS A 148 6.80 5.07 -28.47
C LYS A 148 7.91 4.87 -29.51
N LYS A 149 7.69 3.92 -30.41
CA LYS A 149 8.64 3.64 -31.50
C LYS A 149 8.34 4.53 -32.70
N VAL A 150 9.27 5.45 -32.99
CA VAL A 150 9.23 6.26 -34.22
C VAL A 150 10.31 5.73 -35.17
N PRO A 151 9.95 5.31 -36.40
CA PRO A 151 10.92 4.85 -37.39
C PRO A 151 12.04 5.88 -37.60
N GLY A 152 13.30 5.42 -37.60
CA GLY A 152 14.47 6.28 -37.78
C GLY A 152 14.88 7.12 -36.56
N SER A 153 14.19 7.00 -35.42
CA SER A 153 14.53 7.71 -34.17
C SER A 153 14.86 6.73 -33.05
N LYS A 154 15.70 7.18 -32.10
CA LYS A 154 15.89 6.46 -30.83
C LYS A 154 14.58 6.48 -30.05
N ALA A 155 14.30 5.40 -29.31
CA ALA A 155 13.15 5.33 -28.43
C ALA A 155 13.19 6.49 -27.41
N ALA A 156 12.06 7.17 -27.26
CA ALA A 156 11.95 8.28 -26.32
C ALA A 156 12.07 7.76 -24.87
N TYR A 157 12.91 8.43 -24.08
CA TYR A 157 13.02 8.16 -22.65
C TYR A 157 11.90 8.89 -21.90
N PHE A 158 11.30 8.20 -20.93
CA PHE A 158 10.41 8.80 -19.94
C PHE A 158 10.58 8.09 -18.59
N ASP A 159 10.32 8.79 -17.48
CA ASP A 159 10.40 8.25 -16.13
C ASP A 159 9.07 8.44 -15.40
N LEU A 160 8.10 7.59 -15.76
CA LEU A 160 6.81 7.56 -15.08
C LEU A 160 6.87 6.67 -13.86
N LYS A 161 6.44 7.23 -12.73
CA LYS A 161 6.39 6.54 -11.45
C LYS A 161 5.01 6.65 -10.84
N MET A 162 4.51 5.54 -10.31
CA MET A 162 3.38 5.56 -9.39
C MET A 162 3.84 5.78 -7.96
N SER A 163 3.04 6.50 -7.18
CA SER A 163 3.24 6.70 -5.74
C SER A 163 1.90 6.71 -5.03
N PHE A 164 1.93 6.35 -3.74
CA PHE A 164 0.79 6.47 -2.85
C PHE A 164 1.13 7.51 -1.80
N ILE A 165 0.35 8.58 -1.73
CA ILE A 165 0.66 9.76 -0.93
C ILE A 165 -0.54 10.19 -0.08
N ARG A 166 -0.31 11.09 0.87
CA ARG A 166 -1.37 11.75 1.67
C ARG A 166 -2.36 10.76 2.31
N HIS A 167 -1.84 9.76 3.03
CA HIS A 167 -2.66 8.94 3.92
C HIS A 167 -3.41 9.83 4.91
N ARG A 168 -4.74 9.66 4.99
CA ARG A 168 -5.65 10.46 5.81
C ARG A 168 -6.67 9.60 6.51
N ILE A 169 -6.93 9.93 7.78
CA ILE A 169 -8.05 9.40 8.57
C ILE A 169 -8.97 10.55 8.94
N VAL A 170 -10.23 10.50 8.53
CA VAL A 170 -11.22 11.56 8.76
C VAL A 170 -12.46 10.94 9.43
N LYS A 171 -13.13 11.67 10.31
CA LYS A 171 -14.44 11.24 10.82
C LYS A 171 -15.47 11.35 9.70
N ASP A 172 -16.25 10.31 9.50
CA ASP A 172 -17.41 10.37 8.63
C ASP A 172 -18.43 11.36 9.23
N SER A 173 -18.92 12.29 8.42
CA SER A 173 -19.88 13.31 8.85
C SER A 173 -21.29 12.76 8.97
N GLU A 174 -21.59 11.65 8.28
CA GLU A 174 -22.93 11.05 8.22
C GLU A 174 -23.01 9.74 9.02
N ALA A 175 -21.91 9.00 9.11
CA ALA A 175 -21.81 7.80 9.95
C ALA A 175 -20.93 8.05 11.20
N SER A 176 -21.14 7.30 12.29
CA SER A 176 -20.22 7.30 13.45
C SER A 176 -18.87 6.59 13.17
N GLY A 177 -18.43 6.57 11.90
CA GLY A 177 -17.29 5.84 11.38
C GLY A 177 -16.06 6.72 11.12
N LEU A 178 -14.92 6.07 10.87
CA LEU A 178 -13.74 6.71 10.32
C LEU A 178 -13.64 6.33 8.84
N VAL A 179 -13.36 7.31 8.00
CA VAL A 179 -12.97 7.12 6.61
C VAL A 179 -11.46 7.24 6.53
N GLU A 180 -10.82 6.18 6.06
CA GLU A 180 -9.38 6.12 5.80
C GLU A 180 -9.13 6.11 4.30
N SER A 181 -8.14 6.86 3.83
CA SER A 181 -7.88 7.03 2.39
C SER A 181 -6.44 7.44 2.11
N MET A 182 -6.03 7.31 0.85
CA MET A 182 -4.79 7.88 0.32
C MET A 182 -4.99 8.34 -1.13
N GLU A 183 -4.04 9.09 -1.67
CA GLU A 183 -4.00 9.45 -3.08
C GLU A 183 -3.05 8.50 -3.83
N PHE A 184 -3.55 7.85 -4.87
CA PHE A 184 -2.74 7.19 -5.90
C PHE A 184 -2.39 8.23 -6.96
N VAL A 185 -1.10 8.41 -7.23
CA VAL A 185 -0.63 9.38 -8.23
C VAL A 185 0.35 8.73 -9.20
N VAL A 186 0.27 9.14 -10.46
CA VAL A 186 1.32 8.86 -11.46
C VAL A 186 1.98 10.17 -11.83
N SER A 187 3.31 10.18 -11.76
CA SER A 187 4.09 11.41 -11.87
C SER A 187 5.30 11.24 -12.78
N GLN A 188 5.74 12.35 -13.37
CA GLN A 188 6.98 12.44 -14.14
C GLN A 188 7.81 13.65 -13.67
N PRO A 189 9.14 13.58 -13.73
CA PRO A 189 9.99 14.74 -13.54
C PRO A 189 9.89 15.69 -14.76
N ARG A 190 9.62 16.97 -14.52
CA ARG A 190 9.59 18.02 -15.56
C ARG A 190 10.20 19.31 -15.01
N GLY A 191 11.24 19.82 -15.66
CA GLY A 191 11.89 21.07 -15.25
C GLY A 191 12.48 21.07 -13.83
N GLY A 192 12.82 19.90 -13.28
CA GLY A 192 13.30 19.75 -11.91
C GLY A 192 12.19 19.57 -10.86
N GLU A 193 10.93 19.70 -11.24
CA GLU A 193 9.77 19.46 -10.38
C GLU A 193 9.10 18.12 -10.69
N LEU A 194 8.31 17.62 -9.73
CA LEU A 194 7.52 16.40 -9.90
C LEU A 194 6.09 16.78 -10.26
N GLU A 195 5.68 16.50 -11.49
CA GLU A 195 4.34 16.77 -12.01
C GLU A 195 3.45 15.53 -11.89
N HIS A 196 2.25 15.66 -11.32
CA HIS A 196 1.27 14.58 -11.24
C HIS A 196 0.37 14.60 -12.49
N ILE A 197 0.54 13.63 -13.39
CA ILE A 197 -0.26 13.53 -14.62
C ILE A 197 -1.60 12.80 -14.39
N HIS A 198 -1.67 11.99 -13.34
CA HIS A 198 -2.88 11.27 -12.96
C HIS A 198 -2.96 11.20 -11.44
N LYS A 199 -4.19 11.30 -10.92
CA LYS A 199 -4.48 11.27 -9.50
C LYS A 199 -5.85 10.67 -9.24
N GLU A 200 -5.89 9.75 -8.29
CA GLU A 200 -7.11 9.11 -7.79
C GLU A 200 -7.09 9.07 -6.25
N VAL A 201 -8.27 9.15 -5.63
CA VAL A 201 -8.41 8.94 -4.19
C VAL A 201 -8.88 7.51 -3.94
N ILE A 202 -8.03 6.72 -3.26
CA ILE A 202 -8.36 5.37 -2.83
C ILE A 202 -8.93 5.44 -1.41
N LYS A 203 -10.19 5.02 -1.26
CA LYS A 203 -10.82 4.83 0.06
C LYS A 203 -10.55 3.40 0.53
N PHE A 204 -10.14 3.24 1.78
CA PHE A 204 -9.74 1.93 2.30
C PHE A 204 -10.97 1.08 2.60
N ASP A 205 -11.15 -0.01 1.86
CA ASP A 205 -12.17 -1.01 2.14
C ASP A 205 -11.63 -2.12 3.06
N SER A 206 -11.45 -1.78 4.34
CA SER A 206 -10.97 -2.74 5.34
C SER A 206 -11.82 -4.02 5.43
N ALA A 207 -13.12 -3.95 5.13
CA ALA A 207 -14.01 -5.10 5.16
C ALA A 207 -13.69 -6.07 4.01
N TRP A 208 -13.38 -5.55 2.82
CA TRP A 208 -12.93 -6.36 1.70
C TRP A 208 -11.62 -7.08 2.00
N PHE A 209 -10.61 -6.38 2.53
CA PHE A 209 -9.37 -7.02 2.94
C PHE A 209 -9.60 -8.11 4.00
N GLU A 210 -10.43 -7.83 5.02
CA GLU A 210 -10.80 -8.81 6.03
C GLU A 210 -11.48 -10.06 5.43
N SER A 211 -12.38 -9.87 4.46
CA SER A 211 -13.03 -10.99 3.77
C SER A 211 -12.04 -11.86 3.01
N LEU A 212 -11.05 -11.23 2.35
CA LEU A 212 -10.02 -11.94 1.60
C LEU A 212 -9.15 -12.77 2.54
N ILE A 213 -8.68 -12.20 3.65
CA ILE A 213 -7.81 -12.94 4.58
C ILE A 213 -8.53 -14.10 5.30
N ARG A 214 -9.86 -14.04 5.43
CA ARG A 214 -10.69 -15.13 5.98
C ARG A 214 -10.91 -16.29 5.01
N MET A 215 -10.65 -16.09 3.71
CA MET A 215 -10.75 -17.19 2.76
C MET A 215 -9.70 -18.28 3.09
N PRO A 216 -10.00 -19.55 2.81
CA PRO A 216 -9.11 -20.68 3.12
C PRO A 216 -7.68 -20.51 2.59
N VAL A 217 -6.72 -21.13 3.29
CA VAL A 217 -5.30 -21.05 2.92
C VAL A 217 -5.02 -21.75 1.60
N ASP A 218 -5.78 -22.79 1.28
CA ASP A 218 -5.76 -23.62 0.07
C ASP A 218 -6.72 -23.13 -1.03
N HIS A 219 -7.25 -21.91 -0.90
CA HIS A 219 -8.14 -21.34 -1.90
C HIS A 219 -7.48 -21.31 -3.30
N PRO A 220 -8.18 -21.70 -4.39
CA PRO A 220 -7.56 -21.95 -5.70
C PRO A 220 -6.90 -20.71 -6.33
N TYR A 221 -7.31 -19.50 -5.96
CA TYR A 221 -6.72 -18.25 -6.46
C TYR A 221 -5.54 -17.72 -5.64
N ARG A 222 -5.05 -18.49 -4.65
CA ARG A 222 -3.84 -18.11 -3.91
C ARG A 222 -2.62 -18.11 -4.83
N ARG A 223 -1.81 -17.05 -4.75
CA ARG A 223 -0.56 -16.92 -5.50
C ARG A 223 0.63 -17.09 -4.57
N MET A 224 0.94 -18.35 -4.26
CA MET A 224 1.98 -18.69 -3.28
C MET A 224 3.39 -18.26 -3.71
N ASP A 225 3.61 -18.05 -5.02
CA ASP A 225 4.81 -17.40 -5.55
C ASP A 225 5.03 -16.00 -4.96
N ARG A 226 3.96 -15.18 -4.87
CA ARG A 226 4.01 -13.85 -4.25
C ARG A 226 4.26 -13.96 -2.74
N VAL A 227 3.62 -14.90 -2.06
CA VAL A 227 3.83 -15.14 -0.62
C VAL A 227 5.28 -15.54 -0.33
N LYS A 228 5.85 -16.42 -1.18
CA LYS A 228 7.26 -16.83 -1.08
C LYS A 228 8.19 -15.64 -1.27
N MET A 229 7.96 -14.80 -2.28
CA MET A 229 8.73 -13.58 -2.52
C MET A 229 8.72 -12.64 -1.30
N ALA A 230 7.56 -12.39 -0.70
CA ALA A 230 7.48 -11.56 0.51
C ALA A 230 8.24 -12.17 1.69
N ARG A 231 8.21 -13.50 1.83
CA ARG A 231 8.97 -14.21 2.86
C ARG A 231 10.48 -14.11 2.63
N GLU A 232 10.94 -14.18 1.38
CA GLU A 232 12.35 -13.99 1.04
C GLU A 232 12.82 -12.57 1.38
N GLU A 233 12.02 -11.54 1.12
CA GLU A 233 12.42 -10.15 1.34
C GLU A 233 12.31 -9.68 2.79
N LEU A 234 11.31 -10.17 3.52
CA LEU A 234 10.93 -9.65 4.84
C LEU A 234 11.02 -10.68 5.97
N GLY A 235 11.22 -11.96 5.67
CA GLY A 235 11.14 -13.05 6.65
C GLY A 235 12.22 -12.96 7.73
N ASP A 236 13.41 -12.48 7.38
CA ASP A 236 14.52 -12.26 8.32
C ASP A 236 14.14 -11.31 9.47
N LEU A 237 13.30 -10.32 9.21
CA LEU A 237 12.81 -9.40 10.22
C LEU A 237 11.96 -10.10 11.28
N LEU A 238 11.31 -11.22 10.96
CA LEU A 238 10.58 -12.00 11.96
C LEU A 238 11.52 -12.84 12.84
N GLU A 239 12.72 -13.16 12.38
CA GLU A 239 13.68 -13.96 13.17
C GLU A 239 14.53 -13.12 14.13
N LEU A 240 14.49 -11.79 14.01
CA LEU A 240 15.12 -10.88 14.97
C LEU A 240 14.46 -11.06 16.35
N THR A 241 15.11 -11.83 17.23
CA THR A 241 14.77 -11.92 18.66
C THR A 241 14.91 -10.56 19.32
N GLN A 242 14.01 -10.28 20.27
CA GLN A 242 14.03 -9.06 21.09
C GLN A 242 15.37 -8.98 21.82
N ALA A 243 16.27 -8.09 21.38
CA ALA A 243 17.40 -7.63 22.17
C ALA A 243 16.94 -6.51 23.10
#